data_AF-A0A530AEI7-F1
#
_entry.id   AF-A0A530AEI7-F1
#
_cell.length_a   1.000
_cell.length_b   1.000
_cell.length_c   1.000
_cell.angle_alpha   90.00
_cell.angle_beta   90.00
_cell.angle_gamma   90.00
#
_symmetry.space_group_name_H-M   'P 1'
#
loop_
_entity.id
_entity.type
_entity.pdbx_description
1 polymer ?
#
loop_
_entity_poly.entity_id
_entity_poly.type
_entity_poly.pdbx_seq_one_letter_code
_entity_poly.pdbx_strand_id
1 'polypeptide(L)'
;AVQQRDLLVVSTLLMLLIIVPVMALTVLFAWRYRQSSTTATYTPDWDHSTKLELVIWAAPLLIIICLGALTWLGTHLLDPYRRIDRIEPGQPVTQNHKPLRVEVVALDWKWLFIYPDYGIASVNELAAPVNQPIDFRITSSRVMNSFYIPALAGQIYAMPAMETKLHAVINRPGTYTGFSANYSGAGFSGMRFAFHGVSDQAFADWVAQAKSAQSTLTRQTYLELERPSENEPVRRYASVDPDLYGAILNLCVEPGKMCMNEMMSIDAKGGLGLAGVRNTLPLQYDKLARRGAVFGNDPSYVASICTAEEAAAASRAARNDDEMSRPLRDLSPLRGVG
;
A
#
# COMPACT_ATOMS: atom_id res chain seq x y z
N ALA A 1 3.56 -17.18 1.60
CA ALA A 1 2.37 -17.83 0.99
C ALA A 1 2.01 -19.20 1.58
N VAL A 2 2.93 -20.19 1.61
CA VAL A 2 2.61 -21.58 2.03
C VAL A 2 2.02 -21.66 3.45
N GLN A 3 2.63 -20.97 4.42
CA GLN A 3 2.12 -20.94 5.81
C GLN A 3 0.71 -20.35 5.92
N GLN A 4 0.40 -19.31 5.13
CA GLN A 4 -0.94 -18.70 5.09
C GLN A 4 -1.97 -19.67 4.50
N ARG A 5 -1.61 -20.39 3.43
CA ARG A 5 -2.45 -21.43 2.84
C ARG A 5 -2.76 -22.51 3.86
N ASP A 6 -1.76 -23.01 4.57
CA ASP A 6 -1.95 -24.10 5.53
C ASP A 6 -2.83 -23.65 6.70
N LEU A 7 -2.66 -22.42 7.21
CA LEU A 7 -3.53 -21.83 8.22
C LEU A 7 -4.98 -21.71 7.74
N LEU A 8 -5.19 -21.28 6.49
CA LEU A 8 -6.52 -21.19 5.89
C LEU A 8 -7.16 -22.57 5.75
N VAL A 9 -6.42 -23.57 5.26
CA VAL A 9 -6.91 -24.95 5.12
C VAL A 9 -7.31 -25.54 6.46
N VAL A 10 -6.46 -25.42 7.49
CA VAL A 10 -6.76 -25.90 8.84
C VAL A 10 -8.01 -25.21 9.41
N SER A 11 -8.11 -23.89 9.25
CA SER A 11 -9.26 -23.12 9.72
C SER A 11 -10.55 -23.54 9.00
N THR A 12 -10.51 -23.72 7.68
CA THR A 12 -11.67 -24.19 6.90
C THR A 12 -12.09 -25.60 7.32
N LEU A 13 -11.15 -26.51 7.51
CA LEU A 13 -11.47 -27.88 7.97
C LEU A 13 -12.11 -27.90 9.36
N LEU A 14 -11.61 -27.08 10.29
CA LEU A 14 -12.20 -26.93 11.63
C LEU A 14 -13.63 -26.37 11.57
N MET A 15 -13.89 -25.38 10.71
CA MET A 15 -15.25 -24.85 10.52
C MET A 15 -16.20 -25.87 9.87
N LEU A 16 -15.73 -26.61 8.86
CA LEU A 16 -16.52 -27.64 8.18
C LEU A 16 -16.92 -28.79 9.12
N LEU A 17 -16.11 -29.08 10.13
CA LEU A 17 -16.40 -30.11 11.13
C LEU A 17 -17.70 -29.85 11.90
N ILE A 18 -18.12 -28.59 12.11
CA ILE A 18 -19.43 -28.27 12.69
C ILE A 18 -20.51 -28.14 11.62
N ILE A 19 -20.19 -27.43 10.53
CA ILE A 19 -21.19 -27.05 9.51
C ILE A 19 -21.76 -28.31 8.84
N VAL A 20 -20.92 -29.29 8.50
CA VAL A 20 -21.36 -30.51 7.80
C VAL A 20 -22.32 -31.34 8.66
N PRO A 21 -22.03 -31.67 9.93
CA PRO A 21 -22.99 -32.35 10.80
C PRO A 21 -24.29 -31.57 11.02
N VAL A 22 -24.23 -30.25 11.18
CA VAL A 22 -25.45 -29.43 11.36
C VAL A 22 -26.34 -29.52 10.13
N MET A 23 -25.78 -29.35 8.92
CA MET A 23 -26.53 -29.49 7.67
C MET A 23 -27.08 -30.92 7.50
N ALA A 24 -26.26 -31.94 7.77
CA ALA A 24 -26.67 -33.34 7.67
C ALA A 24 -27.80 -33.70 8.66
N LEU A 25 -27.69 -33.28 9.92
CA LEU A 25 -28.73 -33.48 10.93
C LEU A 25 -30.02 -32.73 10.59
N THR A 26 -29.92 -31.53 10.02
CA THR A 26 -31.09 -30.75 9.59
C THR A 26 -31.85 -31.50 8.50
N VAL A 27 -31.15 -32.01 7.48
CA VAL A 27 -31.76 -32.81 6.40
C VAL A 27 -32.30 -34.14 6.95
N LEU A 28 -31.57 -34.79 7.84
CA LEU A 28 -31.99 -36.06 8.46
C LEU A 28 -33.26 -35.86 9.28
N PHE A 29 -33.34 -34.82 10.11
CA PHE A 29 -34.53 -34.53 10.91
C PHE A 29 -35.72 -34.15 10.03
N ALA A 30 -35.50 -33.30 9.02
CA ALA A 30 -36.55 -32.94 8.05
C ALA A 30 -37.10 -34.18 7.32
N TRP A 31 -36.25 -35.16 6.99
CA TRP A 31 -36.68 -36.39 6.33
C TRP A 31 -37.34 -37.40 7.29
N ARG A 32 -36.75 -37.62 8.47
CA ARG A 32 -37.17 -38.65 9.44
C ARG A 32 -38.47 -38.30 10.18
N TYR A 33 -38.65 -37.01 10.50
CA TYR A 33 -39.79 -36.48 11.26
C TYR A 33 -40.78 -35.70 10.39
N ARG A 34 -40.75 -35.89 9.06
CA ARG A 34 -41.78 -35.34 8.17
C ARG A 34 -43.17 -35.87 8.53
N GLN A 35 -44.21 -35.09 8.22
CA GLN A 35 -45.60 -35.42 8.54
C GLN A 35 -46.07 -36.79 8.02
N SER A 36 -45.53 -37.27 6.90
CA SER A 36 -45.89 -38.58 6.33
C SER A 36 -45.19 -39.78 6.98
N SER A 37 -44.37 -39.57 8.01
CA SER A 37 -43.64 -40.64 8.73
C SER A 37 -44.51 -41.24 9.84
N THR A 38 -44.85 -42.52 9.75
CA THR A 38 -45.70 -43.23 10.74
C THR A 38 -44.91 -43.95 11.83
N THR A 39 -43.59 -43.99 11.74
CA THR A 39 -42.67 -44.74 12.63
C THR A 39 -41.80 -43.83 13.50
N ALA A 40 -42.00 -42.51 13.45
CA ALA A 40 -41.28 -41.56 14.29
C ALA A 40 -42.01 -41.35 15.63
N THR A 41 -41.28 -41.37 16.74
CA THR A 41 -41.81 -40.97 18.04
C THR A 41 -42.08 -39.47 18.04
N TYR A 42 -43.33 -39.07 18.29
CA TYR A 42 -43.74 -37.67 18.37
C TYR A 42 -43.88 -37.25 19.84
N THR A 43 -43.05 -36.29 20.27
CA THR A 43 -43.03 -35.76 21.64
C THR A 43 -43.14 -34.22 21.59
N PRO A 44 -44.36 -33.65 21.64
CA PRO A 44 -44.58 -32.21 21.50
C PRO A 44 -44.14 -31.40 22.72
N ASP A 45 -44.14 -31.99 23.91
CA ASP A 45 -43.86 -31.31 25.18
C ASP A 45 -42.38 -31.40 25.61
N TRP A 46 -41.49 -31.86 24.72
CA TRP A 46 -40.06 -31.97 25.01
C TRP A 46 -39.32 -30.74 24.48
N ASP A 47 -38.99 -29.82 25.38
CA ASP A 47 -38.38 -28.52 25.08
C ASP A 47 -36.99 -28.35 25.73
N HIS A 48 -36.66 -29.15 26.74
CA HIS A 48 -35.42 -28.99 27.50
C HIS A 48 -34.60 -30.28 27.66
N SER A 49 -33.28 -30.16 27.41
CA SER A 49 -32.31 -31.19 27.73
C SER A 49 -30.94 -30.59 28.04
N THR A 50 -30.57 -30.57 29.32
CA THR A 50 -29.27 -30.07 29.80
C THR A 50 -28.07 -30.73 29.11
N LYS A 51 -28.18 -32.02 28.76
CA LYS A 51 -27.11 -32.75 28.07
C LYS A 51 -26.90 -32.23 26.65
N LEU A 52 -27.99 -31.95 25.93
CA LEU A 52 -27.94 -31.46 24.54
C LEU A 52 -27.52 -29.99 24.51
N GLU A 53 -28.01 -29.18 25.45
CA GLU A 53 -27.60 -27.80 25.64
C GLU A 53 -26.09 -27.69 25.88
N LEU A 54 -25.54 -28.50 26.80
CA LEU A 54 -24.10 -28.50 27.07
C LEU A 54 -23.26 -28.83 25.83
N VAL A 55 -23.69 -29.80 25.01
CA VAL A 55 -22.96 -30.16 23.78
C VAL A 55 -23.00 -29.04 22.75
N ILE A 56 -24.17 -28.43 22.54
CA ILE A 56 -24.37 -27.34 21.57
C ILE A 56 -23.59 -26.08 21.95
N TRP A 57 -23.42 -25.81 23.25
CA TRP A 57 -22.60 -24.69 23.72
C TRP A 57 -21.10 -25.01 23.75
N ALA A 58 -20.73 -26.19 24.26
CA ALA A 58 -19.33 -26.53 24.45
C ALA A 58 -18.58 -26.76 23.13
N ALA A 59 -19.22 -27.41 22.13
CA ALA A 59 -18.54 -27.73 20.89
C ALA A 59 -18.11 -26.50 20.06
N PRO A 60 -18.98 -25.49 19.80
CA PRO A 60 -18.57 -24.24 19.16
C PRO A 60 -17.59 -23.42 19.99
N LEU A 61 -17.78 -23.36 21.31
CA LEU A 61 -16.89 -22.63 22.22
C LEU A 61 -15.46 -23.18 22.15
N LEU A 62 -15.29 -24.49 22.21
CA LEU A 62 -13.99 -25.15 22.13
C LEU A 62 -13.30 -24.87 20.78
N ILE A 63 -14.04 -24.88 19.68
CA ILE A 63 -13.48 -24.59 18.35
C ILE A 63 -13.06 -23.13 18.23
N ILE A 64 -13.83 -22.18 18.77
CA ILE A 64 -13.44 -20.77 18.81
C ILE A 64 -12.17 -20.57 19.65
N ILE A 65 -12.03 -21.26 20.78
CA ILE A 65 -10.80 -21.22 21.59
C ILE A 65 -9.60 -21.73 20.78
N CYS A 66 -9.73 -22.88 20.12
CA CYS A 66 -8.66 -23.43 19.28
C CYS A 66 -8.30 -22.49 18.13
N LEU A 67 -9.30 -21.93 17.43
CA LEU A 67 -9.09 -21.01 16.32
C LEU A 67 -8.47 -19.69 16.80
N GLY A 68 -8.89 -19.18 17.95
CA GLY A 68 -8.32 -17.99 18.58
C GLY A 68 -6.84 -18.16 18.91
N ALA A 69 -6.47 -19.31 19.50
CA ALA A 69 -5.07 -19.63 19.79
C ALA A 69 -4.23 -19.74 18.51
N LEU A 70 -4.73 -20.41 17.47
CA LEU A 70 -4.05 -20.51 16.18
C LEU A 70 -3.90 -19.14 15.50
N THR A 71 -4.94 -18.30 15.55
CA THR A 71 -4.94 -16.95 14.95
C THR A 71 -3.97 -16.03 15.67
N TRP A 72 -3.89 -16.10 17.01
CA TRP A 72 -2.94 -15.34 17.79
C TRP A 72 -1.48 -15.67 17.42
N LEU A 73 -1.15 -16.97 17.39
CA LEU A 73 0.18 -17.44 16.99
C LEU A 73 0.48 -17.05 15.54
N GLY A 74 -0.48 -17.23 14.63
CA GLY A 74 -0.36 -16.85 13.23
C GLY A 74 -0.06 -15.36 13.07
N THR A 75 -0.83 -14.50 13.73
CA THR A 75 -0.68 -13.03 13.65
C THR A 75 0.73 -12.58 14.03
N HIS A 76 1.31 -13.12 15.11
CA HIS A 76 2.65 -12.74 15.56
C HIS A 76 3.79 -13.34 14.73
N LEU A 77 3.56 -14.47 14.06
CA LEU A 77 4.56 -15.12 13.20
C LEU A 77 4.55 -14.54 11.78
N LEU A 78 3.39 -14.07 11.31
CA LEU A 78 3.16 -13.56 9.95
C LEU A 78 3.07 -12.02 9.90
N ASP A 79 3.54 -11.33 10.93
CA ASP A 79 3.62 -9.86 10.95
C ASP A 79 4.51 -9.37 9.79
N PRO A 80 3.98 -8.54 8.87
CA PRO A 80 4.74 -7.98 7.75
C PRO A 80 6.02 -7.23 8.15
N TYR A 81 6.03 -6.61 9.34
CA TYR A 81 7.16 -5.82 9.86
C TYR A 81 8.24 -6.69 10.51
N ARG A 82 7.94 -7.95 10.77
CA ARG A 82 8.91 -8.89 11.34
C ARG A 82 9.82 -9.39 10.22
N ARG A 83 11.12 -9.23 10.42
CA ARG A 83 12.12 -9.79 9.50
C ARG A 83 11.97 -11.30 9.42
N ILE A 84 12.17 -11.84 8.23
CA ILE A 84 12.07 -13.28 8.00
C ILE A 84 13.21 -13.99 8.73
N ASP A 85 12.84 -14.90 9.64
CA ASP A 85 13.81 -15.73 10.38
C ASP A 85 14.26 -16.96 9.56
N ARG A 86 13.50 -17.33 8.50
CA ARG A 86 13.68 -18.60 7.75
C ARG A 86 13.31 -18.49 6.27
N ILE A 87 14.19 -18.96 5.39
CA ILE A 87 14.02 -18.94 3.92
C ILE A 87 13.13 -20.10 3.47
N GLU A 88 13.39 -21.29 4.01
CA GLU A 88 12.64 -22.53 3.76
C GLU A 88 12.57 -23.37 5.03
N PRO A 89 11.63 -24.34 5.16
CA PRO A 89 11.97 -25.77 5.30
C PRO A 89 13.07 -26.32 6.24
N GLY A 90 13.81 -25.54 7.02
CA GLY A 90 14.91 -25.97 7.91
C GLY A 90 16.14 -25.07 7.72
N GLN A 91 16.02 -24.02 6.90
CA GLN A 91 17.09 -23.10 6.54
C GLN A 91 16.84 -21.74 7.20
N PRO A 92 17.49 -21.46 8.34
CA PRO A 92 17.44 -20.14 8.95
C PRO A 92 18.09 -19.10 8.03
N VAL A 93 17.61 -17.86 8.09
CA VAL A 93 18.31 -16.74 7.46
C VAL A 93 19.61 -16.52 8.22
N THR A 94 20.74 -16.91 7.62
CA THR A 94 22.07 -16.64 8.18
C THR A 94 22.48 -15.18 7.93
N GLN A 95 23.44 -14.67 8.72
CA GLN A 95 23.99 -13.31 8.56
C GLN A 95 24.63 -13.05 7.18
N ASN A 96 24.90 -14.10 6.40
CA ASN A 96 25.45 -13.99 5.05
C ASN A 96 24.41 -13.54 4.00
N HIS A 97 23.11 -13.64 4.30
CA HIS A 97 22.06 -13.18 3.38
C HIS A 97 21.76 -11.69 3.64
N LYS A 98 22.47 -10.79 2.97
CA LYS A 98 22.09 -9.37 2.94
C LYS A 98 20.69 -9.26 2.29
N PRO A 99 19.66 -8.71 2.97
CA PRO A 99 18.34 -8.57 2.38
C PRO A 99 18.40 -7.66 1.16
N LEU A 100 17.72 -8.05 0.08
CA LEU A 100 17.54 -7.18 -1.08
C LEU A 100 16.53 -6.09 -0.71
N ARG A 101 16.98 -4.84 -0.68
CA ARG A 101 16.09 -3.70 -0.41
C ARG A 101 15.43 -3.25 -1.71
N VAL A 102 14.10 -3.18 -1.69
CA VAL A 102 13.30 -2.66 -2.80
C VAL A 102 12.34 -1.62 -2.26
N GLU A 103 12.45 -0.41 -2.78
CA GLU A 103 11.54 0.69 -2.51
C GLU A 103 10.42 0.66 -3.56
N VAL A 104 9.18 0.60 -3.11
CA VAL A 104 7.98 0.49 -3.95
C VAL A 104 7.17 1.76 -3.77
N VAL A 105 6.87 2.42 -4.88
CA VAL A 105 6.04 3.61 -4.91
C VAL A 105 4.80 3.31 -5.75
N ALA A 106 3.64 3.40 -5.11
CA ALA A 106 2.36 3.37 -5.80
C ALA A 106 2.08 4.74 -6.42
N LEU A 107 2.07 4.82 -7.75
CA LEU A 107 1.68 6.00 -8.51
C LEU A 107 0.25 5.83 -9.03
N ASP A 108 -0.32 6.86 -9.64
CA ASP A 108 -1.62 6.77 -10.31
C ASP A 108 -1.52 5.79 -11.49
N TRP A 109 -2.08 4.60 -11.25
CA TRP A 109 -2.22 3.44 -12.14
C TRP A 109 -0.96 2.77 -12.67
N LYS A 110 0.14 2.88 -11.92
CA LYS A 110 1.41 2.20 -12.20
C LYS A 110 2.23 2.00 -10.94
N TRP A 111 3.15 1.06 -11.00
CA TRP A 111 4.06 0.73 -9.90
C TRP A 111 5.48 1.11 -10.26
N LEU A 112 6.12 1.88 -9.39
CA LEU A 112 7.52 2.23 -9.51
C LEU A 112 8.32 1.44 -8.46
N PHE A 113 9.38 0.78 -8.90
CA PHE A 113 10.29 -0.01 -8.08
C PHE A 113 11.68 0.63 -8.14
N ILE A 114 12.27 0.92 -6.99
CA ILE A 114 13.59 1.53 -6.85
C ILE A 114 14.49 0.56 -6.09
N TYR A 115 15.69 0.31 -6.61
CA TYR A 115 16.69 -0.56 -6.01
C TYR A 115 17.86 0.30 -5.51
N PRO A 116 17.80 0.81 -4.27
CA PRO A 116 18.79 1.76 -3.77
C PRO A 116 20.21 1.20 -3.73
N ASP A 117 20.37 -0.10 -3.46
CA ASP A 117 21.68 -0.78 -3.46
C ASP A 117 22.33 -0.86 -4.86
N TYR A 118 21.54 -0.78 -5.93
CA TYR A 118 22.00 -0.89 -7.32
C TYR A 118 21.92 0.44 -8.09
N GLY A 119 21.20 1.42 -7.55
CA GLY A 119 20.98 2.73 -8.18
C GLY A 119 20.06 2.68 -9.41
N ILE A 120 19.22 1.64 -9.55
CA ILE A 120 18.33 1.48 -10.71
C ILE A 120 16.86 1.61 -10.30
N ALA A 121 15.98 1.86 -11.26
CA ALA A 121 14.54 1.80 -11.04
C ALA A 121 13.81 1.15 -12.23
N SER A 122 12.63 0.61 -11.99
CA SER A 122 11.77 0.00 -13.01
C SER A 122 10.30 0.32 -12.77
N VAL A 123 9.53 0.38 -13.86
CA VAL A 123 8.08 0.62 -13.83
C VAL A 123 7.37 -0.64 -14.28
N ASN A 124 6.37 -1.08 -13.51
CA ASN A 124 5.53 -2.26 -13.76
C ASN A 124 6.27 -3.60 -13.90
N GLU A 125 7.54 -3.66 -13.49
CA GLU A 125 8.35 -4.88 -13.46
C GLU A 125 9.27 -4.89 -12.25
N LEU A 126 9.32 -6.02 -11.56
CA LEU A 126 10.15 -6.28 -10.38
C LEU A 126 10.83 -7.64 -10.56
N ALA A 127 12.13 -7.72 -10.30
CA ALA A 127 12.88 -8.97 -10.32
C ALA A 127 13.57 -9.17 -8.97
N ALA A 128 13.62 -10.42 -8.50
CA ALA A 128 14.35 -10.76 -7.29
C ALA A 128 14.95 -12.17 -7.39
N PRO A 129 16.12 -12.39 -6.77
CA PRO A 129 16.71 -13.71 -6.67
C PRO A 129 15.87 -14.62 -5.77
N VAL A 130 15.78 -15.90 -6.15
CA VAL A 130 15.15 -16.94 -5.33
C VAL A 130 16.00 -17.23 -4.10
N ASN A 131 15.34 -17.62 -3.00
CA ASN A 131 15.97 -17.95 -1.72
C ASN A 131 16.76 -16.81 -1.07
N GLN A 132 16.50 -15.55 -1.46
CA GLN A 132 17.04 -14.37 -0.78
C GLN A 132 15.91 -13.61 -0.08
N PRO A 133 16.10 -13.17 1.19
CA PRO A 133 15.17 -12.28 1.85
C PRO A 133 15.06 -10.93 1.14
N ILE A 134 13.83 -10.46 0.92
CA ILE A 134 13.52 -9.18 0.29
C ILE A 134 12.87 -8.28 1.35
N ASP A 135 13.38 -7.05 1.46
CA ASP A 135 12.84 -5.98 2.31
C ASP A 135 12.17 -4.94 1.41
N PHE A 136 10.83 -4.99 1.37
CA PHE A 136 10.03 -4.00 0.66
C PHE A 136 9.71 -2.82 1.57
N ARG A 137 10.07 -1.62 1.12
CA ARG A 137 9.62 -0.36 1.70
C ARG A 137 8.61 0.27 0.76
N ILE A 138 7.39 0.43 1.23
CA ILE A 138 6.25 0.72 0.36
C ILE A 138 5.66 2.06 0.77
N THR A 139 5.46 2.93 -0.21
CA THR A 139 4.76 4.20 -0.04
C THR A 139 3.86 4.48 -1.24
N SER A 140 3.04 5.51 -1.14
CA SER A 140 2.20 5.98 -2.25
C SER A 140 2.44 7.46 -2.51
N SER A 141 2.38 7.89 -3.76
CA SER A 141 2.46 9.31 -4.09
C SER A 141 1.17 10.06 -3.79
N ARG A 142 0.01 9.39 -3.87
CA ARG A 142 -1.28 10.09 -3.92
C ARG A 142 -2.45 9.35 -3.28
N VAL A 143 -2.81 8.18 -3.78
CA VAL A 143 -3.99 7.43 -3.32
C VAL A 143 -3.58 6.15 -2.62
N MET A 144 -4.36 5.73 -1.64
CA MET A 144 -4.10 4.47 -0.94
C MET A 144 -4.24 3.30 -1.92
N ASN A 145 -3.17 2.53 -2.09
CA ASN A 145 -3.16 1.29 -2.88
C ASN A 145 -2.89 0.09 -1.96
N SER A 146 -3.02 -1.12 -2.49
CA SER A 146 -2.65 -2.34 -1.76
C SER A 146 -1.69 -3.16 -2.61
N PHE A 147 -0.42 -3.22 -2.21
CA PHE A 147 0.60 -3.99 -2.89
C PHE A 147 0.38 -5.47 -2.60
N TYR A 148 0.10 -6.26 -3.65
CA TYR A 148 -0.17 -7.68 -3.48
C TYR A 148 0.49 -8.54 -4.57
N ILE A 149 1.25 -9.53 -4.12
CA ILE A 149 1.79 -10.60 -4.97
C ILE A 149 1.38 -11.94 -4.36
N PRO A 150 0.32 -12.60 -4.88
CA PRO A 150 -0.27 -13.79 -4.25
C PRO A 150 0.72 -14.93 -3.99
N ALA A 151 1.76 -15.06 -4.82
CA ALA A 151 2.74 -16.13 -4.72
C ALA A 151 3.81 -15.89 -3.64
N LEU A 152 4.00 -14.65 -3.18
CA LEU A 152 5.06 -14.27 -2.23
C LEU A 152 4.51 -14.23 -0.80
N ALA A 153 3.71 -13.22 -0.51
CA ALA A 153 3.32 -12.82 0.85
C ALA A 153 1.89 -12.29 0.88
N GLY A 154 1.44 -11.90 2.08
CA GLY A 154 0.18 -11.18 2.24
C GLY A 154 0.20 -9.83 1.52
N GLN A 155 -0.98 -9.26 1.33
CA GLN A 155 -1.12 -7.89 0.85
C GLN A 155 -0.75 -6.88 1.93
N ILE A 156 -0.25 -5.72 1.54
CA ILE A 156 0.00 -4.59 2.44
C ILE A 156 -0.38 -3.26 1.79
N TYR A 157 -0.93 -2.34 2.58
CA TYR A 157 -1.32 -1.04 2.08
C TYR A 157 -0.11 -0.14 1.79
N ALA A 158 -0.19 0.56 0.67
CA ALA A 158 0.67 1.66 0.28
C ALA A 158 -0.07 2.97 0.59
N MET A 159 0.40 3.71 1.58
CA MET A 159 -0.25 4.94 2.07
C MET A 159 0.63 6.15 1.75
N PRO A 160 0.04 7.28 1.31
CA PRO A 160 0.79 8.52 1.15
C PRO A 160 1.30 9.03 2.49
N ALA A 161 2.47 9.68 2.48
CA ALA A 161 3.13 10.22 3.68
C ALA A 161 3.55 9.17 4.74
N MET A 162 3.49 7.87 4.42
CA MET A 162 3.86 6.79 5.33
C MET A 162 4.71 5.74 4.61
N GLU A 163 5.62 5.12 5.35
CA GLU A 163 6.35 3.94 4.90
C GLU A 163 5.76 2.71 5.58
N THR A 164 5.32 1.74 4.77
CA THR A 164 5.00 0.39 5.24
C THR A 164 6.11 -0.57 4.85
N LYS A 165 6.35 -1.58 5.71
CA LYS A 165 7.41 -2.57 5.49
C LYS A 165 6.81 -3.94 5.26
N LEU A 166 7.36 -4.67 4.30
CA LEU A 166 6.98 -6.03 4.02
C LEU A 166 8.23 -6.87 3.77
N HIS A 167 8.39 -7.90 4.58
CA HIS A 167 9.43 -8.90 4.35
C HIS A 167 8.85 -10.10 3.60
N ALA A 168 9.51 -10.49 2.51
CA ALA A 168 9.09 -11.64 1.72
C ALA A 168 10.28 -12.46 1.20
N VAL A 169 10.02 -13.71 0.82
CA VAL A 169 10.99 -14.61 0.20
C VAL A 169 10.27 -15.44 -0.87
N ILE A 170 10.95 -15.66 -2.00
CA ILE A 170 10.45 -16.52 -3.08
C ILE A 170 11.34 -17.76 -3.20
N ASN A 171 10.73 -18.94 -3.10
CA ASN A 171 11.49 -20.21 -3.10
C ASN A 171 11.52 -20.91 -4.46
N ARG A 172 10.64 -20.50 -5.39
CA ARG A 172 10.55 -21.12 -6.72
C ARG A 172 10.77 -20.08 -7.81
N PRO A 173 11.63 -20.37 -8.80
CA PRO A 173 11.79 -19.48 -9.93
C PRO A 173 10.53 -19.50 -10.80
N GLY A 174 10.20 -18.35 -11.38
CA GLY A 174 9.02 -18.18 -12.21
C GLY A 174 8.60 -16.73 -12.35
N THR A 175 7.67 -16.47 -13.27
CA THR A 175 7.02 -15.17 -13.43
C THR A 175 5.67 -15.21 -12.73
N TYR A 176 5.49 -14.30 -11.77
CA TYR A 176 4.28 -14.12 -11.00
C TYR A 176 3.65 -12.77 -11.32
N THR A 177 2.34 -12.66 -11.19
CA THR A 177 1.65 -11.39 -11.37
C THR A 177 1.41 -10.74 -10.01
N GLY A 178 1.87 -9.50 -9.87
CA GLY A 178 1.46 -8.61 -8.81
C GLY A 178 0.40 -7.63 -9.29
N PHE A 179 -0.46 -7.17 -8.39
CA PHE A 179 -1.52 -6.22 -8.72
C PHE A 179 -1.90 -5.36 -7.50
N SER A 180 -2.62 -4.27 -7.76
CA SER A 180 -3.24 -3.50 -6.68
C SER A 180 -4.53 -4.17 -6.20
N ALA A 181 -4.66 -4.45 -4.90
CA ALA A 181 -5.87 -5.02 -4.32
C ALA A 181 -6.86 -3.99 -3.75
N ASN A 182 -6.55 -2.69 -3.87
CA ASN A 182 -7.42 -1.61 -3.41
C ASN A 182 -7.76 -0.63 -4.54
N TYR A 183 -9.04 -0.28 -4.67
CA TYR A 183 -9.53 0.59 -5.73
C TYR A 183 -8.92 1.99 -5.66
N SER A 184 -8.34 2.44 -6.77
CA SER A 184 -7.59 3.70 -6.87
C SER A 184 -8.04 4.60 -8.03
N GLY A 185 -9.19 4.32 -8.67
CA GLY A 185 -9.77 5.15 -9.73
C GLY A 185 -9.90 4.44 -11.08
N ALA A 186 -10.01 5.24 -12.15
CA ALA A 186 -10.34 4.78 -13.51
C ALA A 186 -9.39 3.69 -14.05
N GLY A 187 -8.08 3.93 -14.00
CA GLY A 187 -7.06 2.98 -14.47
C GLY A 187 -6.70 1.86 -13.50
N PHE A 188 -7.47 1.66 -12.41
CA PHE A 188 -7.19 0.63 -11.39
C PHE A 188 -7.05 -0.78 -11.99
N SER A 189 -7.85 -1.12 -12.99
CA SER A 189 -7.83 -2.44 -13.64
C SER A 189 -6.48 -2.77 -14.30
N GLY A 190 -5.75 -1.75 -14.76
CA GLY A 190 -4.44 -1.86 -15.40
C GLY A 190 -3.28 -1.90 -14.41
N MET A 191 -3.51 -1.76 -13.10
CA MET A 191 -2.46 -1.76 -12.07
C MET A 191 -1.91 -3.16 -11.80
N ARG A 192 -1.23 -3.73 -12.79
CA ARG A 192 -0.60 -5.04 -12.75
C ARG A 192 0.88 -4.89 -13.08
N PHE A 193 1.71 -5.68 -12.43
CA PHE A 193 3.15 -5.72 -12.68
C PHE A 193 3.64 -7.17 -12.68
N ALA A 194 4.72 -7.40 -13.43
CA ALA A 194 5.37 -8.70 -13.46
C ALA A 194 6.39 -8.79 -12.31
N PHE A 195 6.33 -9.86 -11.53
CA PHE A 195 7.32 -10.22 -10.53
C PHE A 195 8.11 -11.44 -11.02
N HIS A 196 9.40 -11.29 -11.26
CA HIS A 196 10.29 -12.35 -11.73
C HIS A 196 11.11 -12.89 -10.56
N GLY A 197 10.79 -14.10 -10.10
CA GLY A 197 11.66 -14.89 -9.23
C GLY A 197 12.69 -15.61 -10.09
N VAL A 198 13.96 -15.20 -10.02
CA VAL A 198 15.02 -15.71 -10.91
C VAL A 198 16.23 -16.21 -10.12
N SER A 199 17.17 -16.90 -10.77
CA SER A 199 18.46 -17.23 -10.16
C SER A 199 19.33 -15.99 -9.96
N ASP A 200 20.31 -16.03 -9.05
CA ASP A 200 21.26 -14.94 -8.81
C ASP A 200 21.94 -14.42 -10.08
N GLN A 201 22.37 -15.31 -10.98
CA GLN A 201 22.98 -14.94 -12.25
C GLN A 201 22.01 -14.16 -13.15
N ALA A 202 20.81 -14.71 -13.37
CA ALA A 202 19.78 -14.03 -14.14
C ALA A 202 19.33 -12.70 -13.52
N PHE A 203 19.38 -12.56 -12.20
CA PHE A 203 19.15 -11.27 -11.53
C PHE A 203 20.27 -10.27 -11.84
N ALA A 204 21.54 -10.70 -11.79
CA ALA A 204 22.67 -9.86 -12.17
C ALA A 204 22.57 -9.41 -13.64
N ASP A 205 22.15 -10.30 -14.54
CA ASP A 205 21.91 -9.99 -15.95
C ASP A 205 20.76 -8.99 -16.12
N TRP A 206 19.67 -9.14 -15.37
CA TRP A 206 18.55 -8.19 -15.35
C TRP A 206 18.98 -6.80 -14.85
N VAL A 207 19.79 -6.74 -13.78
CA VAL A 207 20.36 -5.48 -13.28
C VAL A 207 21.28 -4.84 -14.32
N ALA A 208 22.13 -5.63 -14.98
CA ALA A 208 23.00 -5.14 -16.05
C ALA A 208 22.18 -4.57 -17.23
N GLN A 209 21.08 -5.23 -17.60
CA GLN A 209 20.16 -4.75 -18.62
C GLN A 209 19.49 -3.43 -18.20
N ALA A 210 19.05 -3.31 -16.94
CA ALA A 210 18.50 -2.06 -16.42
C ALA A 210 19.52 -0.92 -16.45
N LYS A 211 20.78 -1.20 -16.09
CA LYS A 211 21.89 -0.23 -16.15
C LYS A 211 22.28 0.18 -17.58
N SER A 212 21.97 -0.63 -18.58
CA SER A 212 22.21 -0.30 -19.99
C SER A 212 21.14 0.63 -20.59
N ALA A 213 20.04 0.88 -19.87
CA ALA A 213 19.02 1.83 -20.30
C ALA A 213 19.59 3.25 -20.38
N GLN A 214 19.10 4.06 -21.33
CA GLN A 214 19.56 5.45 -21.49
C GLN A 214 18.82 6.45 -20.58
N SER A 215 17.76 5.99 -19.90
CA SER A 215 16.87 6.82 -19.09
C SER A 215 17.34 6.92 -17.63
N THR A 216 17.31 8.14 -17.09
CA THR A 216 17.65 8.45 -15.70
C THR A 216 16.40 8.94 -14.95
N LEU A 217 16.13 8.43 -13.76
CA LEU A 217 15.00 8.85 -12.94
C LEU A 217 15.41 10.01 -12.04
N THR A 218 15.29 11.23 -12.58
CA THR A 218 15.47 12.49 -11.83
C THR A 218 14.15 12.95 -11.22
N ARG A 219 14.17 13.95 -10.32
CA ARG A 219 12.94 14.58 -9.78
C ARG A 219 12.02 15.11 -10.89
N GLN A 220 12.58 15.74 -11.91
CA GLN A 220 11.80 16.26 -13.04
C GLN A 220 11.14 15.12 -13.84
N THR A 221 11.91 14.09 -14.18
CA THR A 221 11.40 12.90 -14.87
C THR A 221 10.36 12.16 -14.03
N TYR A 222 10.51 12.15 -12.71
CA TYR A 222 9.52 11.61 -11.79
C TYR A 222 8.22 12.40 -11.83
N LEU A 223 8.26 13.75 -11.83
CA LEU A 223 7.05 14.57 -11.90
C LEU A 223 6.28 14.37 -13.21
N GLU A 224 6.99 14.09 -14.31
CA GLU A 224 6.38 13.68 -15.58
C GLU A 224 5.75 12.30 -15.48
N LEU A 225 6.47 11.34 -14.86
CA LEU A 225 5.98 9.98 -14.63
C LEU A 225 4.77 9.96 -13.68
N GLU A 226 4.73 10.81 -12.65
CA GLU A 226 3.68 10.86 -11.64
C GLU A 226 2.30 11.21 -12.23
N ARG A 227 2.26 11.94 -13.35
CA ARG A 227 1.02 12.33 -14.03
C ARG A 227 0.16 11.09 -14.32
N PRO A 228 -1.17 11.14 -14.13
CA PRO A 228 -2.03 9.98 -14.36
C PRO A 228 -1.85 9.41 -15.77
N SER A 229 -1.56 8.12 -15.84
CA SER A 229 -1.47 7.39 -17.11
C SER A 229 -1.85 5.94 -16.89
N GLU A 230 -2.44 5.32 -17.91
CA GLU A 230 -2.98 3.96 -17.83
C GLU A 230 -2.16 3.00 -18.68
N ASN A 231 -2.01 1.76 -18.22
CA ASN A 231 -1.34 0.67 -18.95
C ASN A 231 0.07 1.04 -19.45
N GLU A 232 0.83 1.76 -18.61
CA GLU A 232 2.22 2.10 -18.91
C GLU A 232 3.04 0.84 -19.19
N PRO A 233 3.79 0.79 -20.32
CA PRO A 233 4.67 -0.33 -20.60
C PRO A 233 5.78 -0.40 -19.56
N VAL A 234 6.43 -1.56 -19.49
CA VAL A 234 7.62 -1.74 -18.64
C VAL A 234 8.70 -0.76 -19.09
N ARG A 235 9.18 0.07 -18.16
CA ARG A 235 10.32 0.98 -18.37
C ARG A 235 11.38 0.68 -17.34
N ARG A 236 12.65 0.84 -17.72
CA ARG A 236 13.80 0.69 -16.82
C ARG A 236 14.60 1.99 -16.83
N TYR A 237 15.15 2.35 -15.69
CA TYR A 237 15.99 3.52 -15.49
C TYR A 237 17.35 3.06 -14.98
N ALA A 238 18.41 3.50 -15.64
CA ALA A 238 19.78 3.10 -15.34
C ALA A 238 20.35 3.79 -14.10
N SER A 239 19.85 4.99 -13.77
CA SER A 239 20.18 5.72 -12.56
C SER A 239 18.92 6.30 -11.91
N VAL A 240 18.96 6.44 -10.58
CA VAL A 240 17.92 7.09 -9.77
C VAL A 240 18.58 8.09 -8.82
N ASP A 241 17.92 9.23 -8.59
CA ASP A 241 18.32 10.16 -7.52
C ASP A 241 18.18 9.46 -6.15
N PRO A 242 19.27 9.34 -5.36
CA PRO A 242 19.26 8.64 -4.07
C PRO A 242 18.23 9.16 -3.07
N ASP A 243 17.91 10.46 -3.12
CA ASP A 243 16.98 11.10 -2.19
C ASP A 243 15.53 11.10 -2.69
N LEU A 244 15.27 10.54 -3.89
CA LEU A 244 13.96 10.57 -4.52
C LEU A 244 12.89 9.89 -3.68
N TYR A 245 13.17 8.68 -3.17
CA TYR A 245 12.21 7.96 -2.34
C TYR A 245 11.86 8.73 -1.06
N GLY A 246 12.85 9.35 -0.41
CA GLY A 246 12.64 10.21 0.74
C GLY A 246 11.78 11.44 0.41
N ALA A 247 11.99 12.06 -0.76
CA ALA A 247 11.17 13.18 -1.22
C ALA A 247 9.72 12.75 -1.53
N ILE A 248 9.51 11.55 -2.10
CA ILE A 248 8.19 10.98 -2.36
C ILE A 248 7.47 10.70 -1.04
N LEU A 249 8.13 10.02 -0.12
CA LEU A 249 7.62 9.73 1.22
C LEU A 249 7.14 11.02 1.91
N ASN A 250 7.91 12.09 1.80
CA ASN A 250 7.57 13.37 2.43
C ASN A 250 6.73 14.31 1.56
N LEU A 251 6.19 13.82 0.43
CA LEU A 251 5.32 14.55 -0.50
C LEU A 251 5.92 15.88 -1.03
N CYS A 252 7.25 15.97 -1.15
CA CYS A 252 8.00 17.17 -1.52
C CYS A 252 8.93 16.98 -2.73
N VAL A 253 8.52 16.17 -3.71
CA VAL A 253 9.30 15.99 -4.94
C VAL A 253 9.36 17.27 -5.79
N GLU A 254 8.36 18.13 -5.68
CA GLU A 254 8.34 19.44 -6.32
C GLU A 254 9.40 20.37 -5.70
N PRO A 255 10.30 20.96 -6.51
CA PRO A 255 11.29 21.90 -6.00
C PRO A 255 10.64 23.07 -5.26
N GLY A 256 11.18 23.40 -4.08
CA GLY A 256 10.69 24.51 -3.25
C GLY A 256 9.47 24.17 -2.39
N LYS A 257 8.94 22.95 -2.44
CA LYS A 257 7.87 22.47 -1.56
C LYS A 257 8.43 22.01 -0.21
N MET A 258 7.83 22.47 0.89
CA MET A 258 8.19 22.01 2.23
C MET A 258 7.87 20.52 2.38
N CYS A 259 8.84 19.75 2.88
CA CYS A 259 8.65 18.32 3.16
C CYS A 259 7.81 18.11 4.43
N MET A 260 7.02 17.03 4.45
CA MET A 260 6.16 16.71 5.61
C MET A 260 6.96 16.55 6.90
N ASN A 261 8.12 15.88 6.86
CA ASN A 261 9.02 15.78 8.01
C ASN A 261 9.53 17.13 8.52
N GLU A 262 9.87 18.05 7.61
CA GLU A 262 10.29 19.41 7.95
C GLU A 262 9.14 20.17 8.61
N MET A 263 7.95 20.14 8.01
CA MET A 263 6.74 20.75 8.56
C MET A 263 6.43 20.23 9.96
N MET A 264 6.47 18.92 10.17
CA MET A 264 6.28 18.30 11.50
C MET A 264 7.37 18.71 12.49
N SER A 265 8.63 18.84 12.03
CA SER A 265 9.73 19.28 12.88
C SER A 265 9.61 20.75 13.31
N ILE A 266 9.06 21.60 12.43
CA ILE A 266 8.78 23.02 12.69
C ILE A 266 7.61 23.13 13.68
N ASP A 267 6.54 22.37 13.47
CA ASP A 267 5.38 22.31 14.37
C ASP A 267 5.78 21.84 15.78
N ALA A 268 6.60 20.78 15.87
CA ALA A 268 7.14 20.29 17.12
C ALA A 268 8.03 21.32 17.86
N LYS A 269 8.61 22.29 17.13
CA LYS A 269 9.40 23.41 17.70
C LYS A 269 8.55 24.65 18.01
N GLY A 270 7.23 24.61 17.82
CA GLY A 270 6.31 25.72 18.09
C GLY A 270 5.92 26.56 16.88
N GLY A 271 6.21 26.09 15.65
CA GLY A 271 5.82 26.75 14.40
C GLY A 271 6.69 27.95 14.02
N LEU A 272 6.37 28.58 12.88
CA LEU A 272 7.04 29.79 12.37
C LEU A 272 6.36 31.10 12.84
N GLY A 273 5.48 31.02 13.83
CA GLY A 273 4.66 32.14 14.29
C GLY A 273 3.76 32.72 13.19
N LEU A 274 3.35 34.00 13.34
CA LEU A 274 2.47 34.69 12.38
C LEU A 274 3.10 34.87 10.98
N ALA A 275 4.43 34.85 10.87
CA ALA A 275 5.13 34.97 9.59
C ALA A 275 4.93 33.73 8.70
N GLY A 276 4.75 32.54 9.29
CA GLY A 276 4.49 31.30 8.56
C GLY A 276 3.12 31.24 7.86
N VAL A 277 2.15 32.08 8.28
CA VAL A 277 0.78 32.08 7.73
C VAL A 277 0.75 32.44 6.24
N ARG A 278 1.74 33.19 5.75
CA ARG A 278 1.82 33.66 4.36
C ARG A 278 2.90 32.96 3.53
N ASN A 279 3.47 31.88 4.07
CA ASN A 279 4.50 31.12 3.39
C ASN A 279 3.90 30.12 2.38
N THR A 280 3.14 30.62 1.41
CA THR A 280 2.51 29.79 0.38
C THR A 280 2.92 30.23 -1.02
N LEU A 281 3.19 29.27 -1.90
CA LEU A 281 3.46 29.49 -3.32
C LEU A 281 2.34 28.86 -4.16
N PRO A 282 2.03 29.42 -5.35
CA PRO A 282 1.04 28.85 -6.25
C PRO A 282 1.49 27.47 -6.76
N LEU A 283 0.56 26.53 -6.88
CA LEU A 283 0.80 25.21 -7.47
C LEU A 283 0.95 25.35 -8.99
N GLN A 284 2.05 24.83 -9.56
CA GLN A 284 2.27 24.79 -11.01
C GLN A 284 1.40 23.73 -11.70
N TYR A 285 1.00 22.69 -10.97
CA TYR A 285 0.13 21.61 -11.43
C TYR A 285 -0.77 21.16 -10.28
N ASP A 286 -2.08 21.09 -10.52
CA ASP A 286 -3.05 20.67 -9.52
C ASP A 286 -3.11 19.14 -9.43
N LYS A 287 -2.37 18.59 -8.46
CA LYS A 287 -2.50 17.18 -8.06
C LYS A 287 -3.90 16.89 -7.52
N LEU A 288 -4.66 17.88 -7.05
CA LEU A 288 -5.92 17.77 -6.31
C LEU A 288 -7.09 18.46 -7.02
N ALA A 289 -7.36 18.14 -8.30
CA ALA A 289 -8.55 18.62 -9.03
C ALA A 289 -9.93 18.29 -8.38
N ARG A 290 -9.97 17.87 -7.10
CA ARG A 290 -11.16 17.67 -6.27
C ARG A 290 -11.14 18.35 -4.88
N ARG A 291 -10.17 19.20 -4.53
CA ARG A 291 -10.29 20.02 -3.31
C ARG A 291 -9.84 21.45 -3.58
N GLY A 292 -10.80 22.35 -3.76
CA GLY A 292 -10.56 23.79 -3.71
C GLY A 292 -9.81 24.14 -2.42
N ALA A 293 -8.84 25.04 -2.53
CA ALA A 293 -8.09 25.53 -1.38
C ALA A 293 -9.05 26.19 -0.38
N VAL A 294 -8.81 25.97 0.92
CA VAL A 294 -9.55 26.63 2.00
C VAL A 294 -9.24 28.13 2.07
N PHE A 295 -8.14 28.58 1.42
CA PHE A 295 -7.70 29.96 1.37
C PHE A 295 -7.26 30.34 -0.05
N GLY A 296 -8.01 31.22 -0.71
CA GLY A 296 -7.71 31.74 -2.05
C GLY A 296 -8.40 31.00 -3.21
N ASN A 297 -8.48 31.66 -4.37
CA ASN A 297 -9.07 31.09 -5.59
C ASN A 297 -8.11 30.13 -6.32
N ASP A 298 -6.81 30.21 -6.03
CA ASP A 298 -5.78 29.42 -6.71
C ASP A 298 -5.16 28.39 -5.76
N PRO A 299 -4.96 27.13 -6.20
CA PRO A 299 -4.36 26.09 -5.38
C PRO A 299 -2.90 26.47 -5.05
N SER A 300 -2.52 26.38 -3.77
CA SER A 300 -1.18 26.76 -3.27
C SER A 300 -0.61 25.70 -2.31
N TYR A 301 0.71 25.69 -2.13
CA TYR A 301 1.42 24.82 -1.20
C TYR A 301 2.35 25.62 -0.27
N VAL A 302 2.72 25.05 0.88
CA VAL A 302 3.65 25.69 1.82
C VAL A 302 5.08 25.61 1.27
N ALA A 303 5.69 26.77 1.03
CA ALA A 303 7.05 26.80 0.47
C ALA A 303 8.07 26.36 1.51
N SER A 304 9.19 25.78 1.08
CA SER A 304 10.30 25.36 1.92
C SER A 304 11.00 26.58 2.53
N ILE A 305 10.44 27.11 3.61
CA ILE A 305 11.04 28.17 4.40
C ILE A 305 11.15 27.70 5.84
N CYS A 306 12.38 27.68 6.36
CA CYS A 306 12.70 27.01 7.61
C CYS A 306 12.84 27.98 8.79
N THR A 307 12.93 29.28 8.53
CA THR A 307 13.07 30.31 9.58
C THR A 307 11.98 31.38 9.51
N ALA A 308 11.67 31.98 10.67
CA ALA A 308 10.71 33.09 10.73
C ALA A 308 11.20 34.33 9.96
N GLU A 309 12.51 34.54 9.88
CA GLU A 309 13.12 35.66 9.15
C GLU A 309 12.97 35.50 7.64
N GLU A 310 13.25 34.31 7.11
CA GLU A 310 13.01 33.98 5.70
C GLU A 310 11.52 34.05 5.37
N ALA A 311 10.64 33.57 6.26
CA ALA A 311 9.19 33.60 6.03
C ALA A 311 8.68 35.04 6.00
N ALA A 312 9.22 35.90 6.87
CA ALA A 312 8.95 37.33 6.85
C ALA A 312 9.50 38.01 5.58
N ALA A 313 10.66 37.60 5.08
CA ALA A 313 11.24 38.11 3.85
C ALA A 313 10.41 37.73 2.60
N ALA A 314 10.02 36.46 2.47
CA ALA A 314 9.15 35.99 1.40
C ALA A 314 7.76 36.65 1.44
N SER A 315 7.20 36.80 2.64
CA SER A 315 5.93 37.53 2.85
C SER A 315 5.99 38.99 2.40
N ARG A 316 7.15 39.66 2.54
CA ARG A 316 7.37 41.03 2.05
C ARG A 316 7.49 41.04 0.52
N ALA A 317 8.22 40.10 -0.07
CA ALA A 317 8.36 39.98 -1.52
C ALA A 317 7.01 39.72 -2.22
N ALA A 318 6.22 38.76 -1.72
CA ALA A 318 4.91 38.43 -2.29
C ALA A 318 3.89 39.58 -2.21
N ARG A 319 3.95 40.42 -1.15
CA ARG A 319 3.12 41.63 -1.05
C ARG A 319 3.46 42.66 -2.13
N ASN A 320 4.74 42.80 -2.45
CA ASN A 320 5.20 43.74 -3.48
C ASN A 320 4.84 43.24 -4.89
N ASP A 321 4.82 41.92 -5.11
CA ASP A 321 4.41 41.34 -6.40
C ASP A 321 2.89 41.39 -6.62
N ASP A 322 2.07 41.15 -5.58
CA ASP A 322 0.59 41.22 -5.66
C ASP A 322 0.08 42.68 -5.87
N GLU A 323 0.91 43.68 -5.57
CA GLU A 323 0.66 45.08 -5.92
C GLU A 323 0.97 45.37 -7.40
N MET A 324 1.83 44.57 -8.04
CA MET A 324 2.33 44.77 -9.40
C MET A 324 1.67 43.85 -10.44
N SER A 325 1.04 42.74 -10.03
CA SER A 325 0.47 41.71 -10.91
C SER A 325 -1.06 41.68 -11.01
N ARG A 326 -1.79 42.65 -10.44
CA ARG A 326 -3.24 42.77 -10.69
C ARG A 326 -3.48 43.29 -12.11
N PRO A 327 -4.02 42.50 -13.06
CA PRO A 327 -4.59 43.11 -14.25
C PRO A 327 -5.75 44.01 -13.79
N LEU A 328 -5.76 45.27 -14.25
CA LEU A 328 -6.85 46.20 -14.03
C LEU A 328 -8.17 45.50 -14.36
N ARG A 329 -8.96 45.15 -13.34
CA ARG A 329 -10.32 44.64 -13.55
C ARG A 329 -11.10 45.75 -14.24
N ASP A 330 -11.52 45.49 -15.48
CA ASP A 330 -12.51 46.31 -16.16
C ASP A 330 -13.82 46.22 -15.35
N LEU A 331 -14.19 47.34 -14.72
CA LEU A 331 -15.38 47.49 -13.88
C LEU A 331 -16.62 47.88 -14.71
N SER A 332 -16.56 47.75 -16.04
CA SER A 332 -17.73 47.94 -16.89
C SER A 332 -18.88 47.02 -16.45
N PRO A 333 -20.06 47.56 -16.11
CA PRO A 333 -21.20 46.72 -15.74
C PRO A 333 -21.61 45.87 -16.94
N LEU A 334 -21.66 44.54 -16.73
CA LEU A 334 -22.14 43.57 -17.68
C LEU A 334 -23.58 43.93 -18.09
N ARG A 335 -23.76 44.55 -19.26
CA ARG A 335 -25.08 44.66 -19.90
C ARG A 335 -25.40 43.27 -20.47
N GLY A 336 -26.32 42.57 -19.81
CA GLY A 336 -26.86 41.32 -20.30
C GLY A 336 -27.42 41.47 -21.71
N VAL A 337 -27.04 40.55 -22.59
CA VAL A 337 -27.75 40.30 -23.85
C VAL A 337 -28.66 39.12 -23.57
N GLY A 338 -29.95 39.32 -23.82
CA GLY A 338 -31.06 38.43 -23.43
C GLY A 338 -31.10 37.08 -24.12
#